data_AF-V4IH37-F1
#
_entry.id   AF-V4IH37-F1
#
_cell.length_a   1.000
_cell.length_b   1.000
_cell.length_c   1.000
_cell.angle_alpha   90.00
_cell.angle_beta   90.00
_cell.angle_gamma   90.00
#
_symmetry.space_group_name_H-M   'P 1'
#
loop_
_entity.id
_entity.type
_entity.pdbx_description
1 polymer ?
#
loop_
_entity_poly.entity_id
_entity_poly.type
_entity_poly.pdbx_seq_one_letter_code
_entity_poly.pdbx_strand_id
1 'polypeptide(L)'
;MKFGERIRQRRHQAEIGLNRALGRVFLPHPRQFLYIETSSLCNLACAFCAYSKKSSPKTTMTNEFFFNVVEQATQMGYDRFGLTPITGDLFMDKHVMEKMEFLEQHPKVACYHFYFQLHHSRARYRTAAVPVR
;
A
#
# COMPACT_ATOMS: atom_id res chain seq x y z
N MET A 1 -2.34 -23.41 -30.96
CA MET A 1 -1.57 -22.15 -30.91
C MET A 1 -1.33 -21.64 -32.33
N LYS A 2 -1.88 -20.47 -32.66
CA LYS A 2 -1.74 -19.84 -33.97
C LYS A 2 -0.28 -19.45 -34.20
N PHE A 3 0.20 -19.49 -35.44
CA PHE A 3 1.62 -19.23 -35.79
C PHE A 3 2.11 -17.86 -35.26
N GLY A 4 1.28 -16.83 -35.33
CA GLY A 4 1.59 -15.50 -34.78
C GLY A 4 1.77 -15.46 -33.26
N GLU A 5 1.06 -16.30 -32.50
CA GLU A 5 1.22 -16.41 -31.04
C GLU A 5 2.60 -16.99 -30.68
N ARG A 6 3.08 -17.95 -31.49
CA ARG A 6 4.41 -18.57 -31.31
C ARG A 6 5.55 -17.58 -31.52
N ILE A 7 5.44 -16.73 -32.55
CA ILE A 7 6.45 -15.69 -32.82
C ILE A 7 6.48 -14.68 -31.68
N ARG A 8 5.30 -14.19 -31.25
CA ARG A 8 5.19 -13.24 -30.13
C ARG A 8 5.79 -13.81 -28.85
N GLN A 9 5.48 -15.07 -28.52
CA GLN A 9 5.99 -15.72 -27.32
C GLN A 9 7.52 -15.86 -27.34
N ARG A 10 8.10 -16.25 -28.49
CA ARG A 10 9.56 -16.34 -28.64
C ARG A 10 10.26 -14.99 -28.52
N ARG A 11 9.68 -13.93 -29.11
CA ARG A 11 10.20 -12.56 -28.95
C ARG A 11 10.21 -12.15 -27.49
N HIS A 12 9.12 -12.42 -26.78
CA HIS A 12 9.01 -12.06 -25.37
C HIS A 12 9.99 -12.84 -24.50
N GLN A 13 10.20 -14.13 -24.78
CA GLN A 13 11.22 -14.93 -24.10
C GLN A 13 12.65 -14.39 -24.35
N ALA A 14 12.96 -13.98 -25.58
CA ALA A 14 14.25 -13.37 -25.91
C ALA A 14 14.44 -12.01 -25.20
N GLU A 15 13.41 -11.16 -25.19
CA GLU A 15 13.42 -9.88 -24.47
C GLU A 15 13.62 -10.08 -22.96
N ILE A 16 12.92 -11.05 -22.35
CA ILE A 16 13.09 -11.40 -20.93
C ILE A 16 14.51 -11.92 -20.66
N GLY A 17 15.03 -12.80 -21.51
CA GLY A 17 16.38 -13.34 -21.39
C GLY A 17 17.44 -12.26 -21.45
N LEU A 18 17.34 -11.35 -22.42
CA LEU A 18 18.24 -10.21 -22.57
C LEU A 18 18.18 -9.27 -21.35
N ASN A 19 16.97 -8.93 -20.89
CA ASN A 19 16.81 -8.05 -19.73
C ASN A 19 17.39 -8.69 -18.46
N ARG A 20 17.20 -9.99 -18.24
CA ARG A 20 17.82 -10.71 -17.12
C ARG A 20 19.35 -10.71 -17.21
N ALA A 21 19.91 -10.96 -18.39
CA ALA A 21 21.35 -10.95 -18.60
C ALA A 21 21.97 -9.56 -18.36
N LEU A 22 21.25 -8.50 -18.72
CA LEU A 22 21.64 -7.10 -18.47
C LEU A 22 21.33 -6.62 -17.03
N GLY A 23 20.84 -7.50 -16.13
CA GLY A 23 20.47 -7.14 -14.77
C GLY A 23 19.28 -6.16 -14.68
N ARG A 24 18.51 -6.00 -15.77
CA ARG A 24 17.36 -5.09 -15.83
C ARG A 24 16.15 -5.75 -15.19
N VAL A 25 15.84 -5.32 -13.96
CA VAL A 25 14.63 -5.72 -13.24
C VAL A 25 13.66 -4.54 -13.25
N PHE A 26 12.53 -4.73 -13.91
CA PHE A 26 11.44 -3.73 -13.96
C PHE A 26 10.43 -3.90 -12.82
N LEU A 27 10.57 -4.98 -12.05
CA LEU A 27 9.76 -5.21 -10.86
C LEU A 27 10.37 -4.40 -9.71
N PRO A 28 9.58 -3.59 -8.99
CA PRO A 28 10.04 -2.97 -7.76
C PRO A 28 10.52 -4.05 -6.79
N HIS A 29 11.53 -3.71 -5.98
CA HIS A 29 12.08 -4.67 -5.02
C HIS A 29 10.96 -5.11 -4.06
N PRO A 30 10.81 -6.40 -3.72
CA PRO A 30 9.69 -6.88 -2.91
C PRO A 30 9.63 -6.24 -1.52
N ARG A 31 10.78 -5.79 -1.00
CA ARG A 31 10.86 -5.04 0.26
C ARG A 31 10.72 -3.53 0.10
N GLN A 32 10.27 -3.03 -1.05
CA GLN A 32 10.07 -1.60 -1.26
C GLN A 32 8.73 -1.12 -0.68
N PHE A 33 7.71 -1.98 -0.65
CA PHE A 33 6.37 -1.61 -0.19
C PHE A 33 5.84 -2.60 0.85
N LEU A 34 5.32 -2.06 1.96
CA LEU A 34 4.54 -2.81 2.94
C LEU A 34 3.13 -2.24 3.05
N TYR A 35 2.12 -3.09 2.98
CA TYR A 35 0.74 -2.70 3.22
C TYR A 35 0.29 -3.09 4.62
N ILE A 36 -0.26 -2.14 5.37
CA ILE A 36 -0.68 -2.29 6.77
C ILE A 36 -2.17 -1.95 6.87
N GLU A 37 -2.97 -2.90 7.37
CA GLU A 37 -4.38 -2.66 7.65
C GLU A 37 -4.52 -1.97 9.02
N THR A 38 -4.61 -0.64 9.04
CA THR A 38 -4.76 0.14 10.30
C THR A 38 -6.15 -0.01 10.91
N SER A 39 -7.17 -0.17 10.07
CA SER A 39 -8.55 -0.40 10.47
C SER A 39 -9.20 -1.42 9.56
N SER A 40 -9.86 -2.39 10.17
CA SER A 40 -10.71 -3.35 9.48
C SER A 40 -12.18 -2.92 9.44
N LEU A 41 -12.53 -1.79 10.06
CA LEU A 41 -13.89 -1.24 10.10
C LEU A 41 -14.17 -0.46 8.83
N CYS A 42 -15.39 -0.57 8.30
CA CYS A 42 -15.89 0.23 7.19
C CYS A 42 -17.37 0.54 7.41
N ASN A 43 -17.78 1.77 7.08
CA ASN A 43 -19.18 2.22 7.15
C ASN A 43 -19.98 1.94 5.87
N LEU A 44 -19.33 1.40 4.83
CA LEU A 44 -19.93 1.12 3.54
C LEU A 44 -20.03 -0.40 3.29
N ALA A 45 -21.06 -0.80 2.54
CA ALA A 45 -21.35 -2.19 2.21
C ALA A 45 -21.36 -2.39 0.68
N CYS A 46 -20.25 -2.03 0.03
CA CYS A 46 -20.13 -2.10 -1.42
C CYS A 46 -20.37 -3.53 -1.94
N ALA A 47 -21.20 -3.69 -2.98
CA ALA A 47 -21.59 -4.99 -3.52
C ALA A 47 -20.41 -5.85 -4.03
N PHE A 48 -19.32 -5.20 -4.45
CA PHE A 48 -18.11 -5.86 -4.94
C PHE A 48 -17.08 -6.12 -3.83
N CYS A 49 -17.23 -5.53 -2.65
CA CYS A 49 -16.24 -5.62 -1.58
C CYS A 49 -16.44 -6.89 -0.75
N ALA A 50 -15.33 -7.57 -0.44
CA ALA A 50 -15.35 -8.77 0.41
C ALA A 50 -15.61 -8.49 1.89
N TYR A 51 -15.82 -7.24 2.29
CA TYR A 51 -16.01 -6.82 3.69
C TYR A 51 -17.16 -7.56 4.39
N SER A 52 -18.28 -7.80 3.71
CA SER A 52 -19.42 -8.56 4.27
C SER A 52 -19.12 -10.05 4.47
N LYS A 53 -18.11 -10.57 3.77
CA LYS A 53 -17.66 -11.97 3.85
C LYS A 53 -16.49 -12.15 4.84
N LYS A 54 -16.00 -11.07 5.45
CA LYS A 54 -14.88 -11.11 6.41
C LYS A 54 -15.36 -11.75 7.72
N SER A 55 -14.80 -12.92 8.04
CA SER A 55 -15.08 -13.65 9.29
C SER A 55 -14.18 -13.22 10.46
N SER A 56 -13.07 -12.53 10.17
CA SER A 56 -12.17 -12.05 11.21
C SER A 56 -12.78 -10.89 12.00
N PRO A 57 -12.38 -10.68 13.27
CA PRO A 57 -12.86 -9.56 14.08
C PRO A 57 -12.65 -8.22 13.40
N LYS A 58 -13.64 -7.34 13.53
CA LYS A 58 -13.55 -5.96 13.06
C LYS A 58 -12.98 -5.09 14.18
N THR A 59 -11.71 -4.75 14.06
CA THR A 59 -10.94 -3.97 15.02
C THR A 59 -10.09 -2.88 14.34
N THR A 60 -9.58 -1.98 15.16
CA THR A 60 -8.56 -0.98 14.81
C THR A 60 -7.24 -1.36 15.45
N MET A 61 -6.16 -1.16 14.71
CA MET A 61 -4.79 -1.39 15.18
C MET A 61 -4.39 -0.33 16.21
N THR A 62 -3.73 -0.75 17.30
CA THR A 62 -3.19 0.19 18.30
C THR A 62 -2.01 0.97 17.74
N ASN A 63 -1.76 2.18 18.25
CA ASN A 63 -0.62 2.98 17.81
C ASN A 63 0.71 2.32 18.18
N GLU A 64 0.81 1.76 19.38
CA GLU A 64 2.00 1.03 19.84
C GLU A 64 2.38 -0.08 18.86
N PHE A 65 1.41 -0.92 18.46
CA PHE A 65 1.67 -2.00 17.51
C PHE A 65 2.03 -1.45 16.13
N PHE A 66 1.35 -0.39 15.68
CA PHE A 66 1.65 0.25 14.40
C PHE A 66 3.08 0.80 14.35
N PHE A 67 3.51 1.55 15.36
CA PHE A 67 4.86 2.10 15.46
C PHE A 67 5.91 0.98 15.49
N ASN A 68 5.64 -0.06 16.27
CA ASN A 68 6.52 -1.23 16.34
C ASN A 68 6.65 -1.96 15.00
N VAL A 69 5.55 -2.12 14.25
CA VAL A 69 5.57 -2.71 12.89
C VAL A 69 6.39 -1.86 11.93
N VAL A 70 6.21 -0.54 11.94
CA VAL A 70 6.97 0.36 11.05
C VAL A 70 8.46 0.33 11.38
N GLU A 71 8.83 0.38 12.66
CA GLU A 71 10.24 0.30 13.07
C GLU A 71 10.89 -1.00 12.57
N GLN A 72 10.24 -2.15 12.81
CA GLN A 72 10.72 -3.43 12.31
C GLN A 72 10.80 -3.48 10.78
N ALA A 73 9.80 -2.95 10.08
CA ALA A 73 9.76 -2.92 8.63
C ALA A 73 10.93 -2.09 8.07
N THR A 74 11.20 -0.91 8.62
CA THR A 74 12.33 -0.10 8.15
C THR A 74 13.69 -0.73 8.44
N GLN A 75 13.83 -1.49 9.53
CA GLN A 75 15.02 -2.30 9.79
C GLN A 75 15.20 -3.43 8.76
N MET A 76 14.11 -3.97 8.23
CA MET A 76 14.12 -4.99 7.16
C MET A 76 14.34 -4.40 5.76
N GLY A 77 14.35 -3.08 5.61
CA GLY A 77 14.59 -2.36 4.35
C GLY A 77 13.32 -1.86 3.63
N TYR A 78 12.16 -1.86 4.29
CA TYR A 78 10.96 -1.22 3.77
C TYR A 78 11.01 0.29 4.00
N ASP A 79 10.74 1.07 2.94
CA ASP A 79 10.74 2.53 2.99
C ASP A 79 9.39 3.13 2.55
N ARG A 80 8.45 2.32 2.03
CA ARG A 80 7.14 2.80 1.56
C ARG A 80 5.99 2.01 2.16
N PHE A 81 4.94 2.73 2.56
CA PHE A 81 3.82 2.16 3.29
C PHE A 81 2.48 2.42 2.60
N GLY A 82 1.62 1.41 2.54
CA GLY A 82 0.23 1.53 2.10
C GLY A 82 -0.71 1.27 3.28
N LEU A 83 -1.61 2.21 3.60
CA LEU A 83 -2.44 2.11 4.82
C LEU A 83 -3.83 1.49 4.60
N THR A 84 -4.12 1.04 3.38
CA THR A 84 -5.42 0.46 3.00
C THR A 84 -5.22 -0.75 2.08
N PRO A 85 -4.87 -1.92 2.63
CA PRO A 85 -4.51 -3.08 1.81
C PRO A 85 -5.68 -3.63 1.02
N ILE A 86 -6.85 -3.89 1.63
CA ILE A 86 -7.94 -4.61 0.94
C ILE A 86 -9.34 -4.26 1.47
N THR A 87 -9.53 -4.30 2.79
CA THR A 87 -10.84 -4.05 3.42
C THR A 87 -10.72 -3.05 4.55
N GLY A 88 -11.84 -2.47 4.98
CA GLY A 88 -11.84 -1.40 5.95
C GLY A 88 -11.72 -0.03 5.30
N ASP A 89 -11.84 1.01 6.12
CA ASP A 89 -11.60 2.40 5.76
C ASP A 89 -10.64 2.99 6.79
N LEU A 90 -9.58 3.64 6.28
CA LEU A 90 -8.51 4.23 7.06
C LEU A 90 -9.06 5.20 8.12
N PHE A 91 -10.08 5.99 7.79
CA PHE A 91 -10.62 7.01 8.69
C PHE A 91 -11.59 6.46 9.75
N MET A 92 -11.82 5.14 9.79
CA MET A 92 -12.52 4.51 10.93
C MET A 92 -11.58 4.32 12.13
N ASP A 93 -10.27 4.52 11.95
CA ASP A 93 -9.30 4.59 13.03
C ASP A 93 -9.24 6.01 13.61
N LYS A 94 -9.68 6.15 14.85
CA LYS A 94 -9.72 7.45 15.57
C LYS A 94 -8.33 8.05 15.78
N HIS A 95 -7.29 7.23 15.76
CA HIS A 95 -5.91 7.64 16.03
C HIS A 95 -5.05 7.65 14.76
N VAL A 96 -5.69 7.65 13.59
CA VAL A 96 -4.98 7.58 12.31
C VAL A 96 -4.04 8.78 12.07
N MET A 97 -4.39 9.96 12.59
CA MET A 97 -3.56 11.15 12.45
C MET A 97 -2.21 10.98 13.14
N GLU A 98 -2.19 10.38 14.33
CA GLU A 98 -0.95 10.08 15.08
C GLU A 98 -0.07 9.07 14.30
N LYS A 99 -0.70 8.09 13.65
CA LYS A 99 -0.01 7.13 12.79
C LYS A 99 0.62 7.78 11.55
N MET A 100 -0.09 8.71 10.92
CA MET A 100 0.41 9.45 9.77
C MET A 100 1.56 10.38 10.17
N GLU A 101 1.41 11.11 11.28
CA GLU A 101 2.47 11.97 11.82
C GLU A 101 3.74 11.16 12.14
N PHE A 102 3.60 9.99 12.75
CA PHE A 102 4.72 9.09 12.98
C PHE A 102 5.45 8.71 11.68
N LEU A 103 4.70 8.38 10.61
CA LEU A 103 5.30 8.05 9.32
C LEU A 103 6.00 9.26 8.67
N GLU A 104 5.43 10.46 8.77
CA GLU A 104 6.01 11.69 8.24
C GLU A 104 7.32 12.08 8.96
N GLN A 105 7.39 11.83 10.27
CA GLN A 105 8.57 12.15 11.10
C GLN A 105 9.65 11.07 11.05
N HIS A 106 9.34 9.87 10.54
CA HIS A 106 10.27 8.74 10.59
C HIS A 106 11.38 8.86 9.53
N PRO A 107 12.67 8.88 9.92
CA PRO A 107 13.78 9.24 9.01
C PRO A 107 14.03 8.23 7.87
N LYS A 108 13.56 6.99 8.02
CA LYS A 108 13.70 5.93 7.00
C LYS A 108 12.44 5.73 6.14
N VAL A 109 11.37 6.48 6.39
CA VAL A 109 10.14 6.41 5.58
C VAL A 109 10.29 7.37 4.41
N ALA A 110 10.23 6.84 3.19
CA ALA A 110 10.30 7.63 1.96
C ALA A 110 8.93 8.20 1.56
N CYS A 111 7.86 7.40 1.70
CA CYS A 111 6.49 7.86 1.45
C CYS A 111 5.45 6.89 2.03
N TYR A 112 4.23 7.38 2.19
CA TYR A 112 3.06 6.54 2.42
C TYR A 112 1.90 6.94 1.52
N HIS A 113 0.98 6.00 1.27
CA HIS A 113 -0.22 6.23 0.48
C HIS A 113 -1.41 5.50 1.09
N PHE A 114 -2.61 5.96 0.75
CA PHE A 114 -3.85 5.37 1.20
C PHE A 114 -4.96 5.64 0.20
N TYR A 115 -5.97 4.78 0.23
CA TYR A 115 -7.22 4.95 -0.49
C TYR A 115 -8.33 5.09 0.54
N PHE A 116 -9.17 6.11 0.43
CA PHE A 116 -10.29 6.28 1.34
C PHE A 116 -11.55 6.60 0.54
N GLN A 117 -12.70 6.35 1.16
CA GLN A 117 -13.96 6.70 0.53
C GLN A 117 -14.27 8.17 0.78
N LEU A 118 -14.54 8.92 -0.29
CA LEU A 118 -14.73 10.38 -0.27
C LEU A 118 -15.92 10.86 0.58
N HIS A 119 -16.75 9.95 1.11
CA HIS A 119 -17.91 10.35 1.93
C HIS A 119 -17.53 11.06 3.24
N HIS A 120 -16.28 10.93 3.71
CA HIS A 120 -15.77 11.64 4.88
C HIS A 120 -15.22 13.07 4.58
N SER A 121 -15.18 13.51 3.31
CA SER A 121 -14.68 14.84 2.95
C SER A 121 -15.74 15.93 3.13
N ARG A 122 -16.06 16.28 4.38
CA ARG A 122 -16.50 17.65 4.72
C ARG A 122 -15.32 18.57 5.08
N ALA A 123 -14.11 18.02 5.13
CA ALA A 123 -12.89 18.78 5.35
C ALA A 123 -12.41 19.42 4.03
N ARG A 124 -12.27 20.75 4.05
CA ARG A 124 -11.51 21.49 3.03
C ARG A 124 -10.04 21.09 3.17
N TYR A 125 -9.60 20.07 2.45
CA TYR A 125 -8.17 19.72 2.40
C TYR A 125 -7.44 20.83 1.63
N ARG A 126 -6.71 21.69 2.36
CA ARG A 126 -5.63 22.49 1.77
C ARG A 126 -4.55 21.50 1.37
N THR A 127 -4.36 21.30 0.07
CA THR A 127 -3.19 20.61 -0.46
C THR A 127 -1.94 21.41 -0.08
N ALA A 128 -1.26 20.99 0.97
CA ALA A 128 0.15 21.33 1.14
C ALA A 128 0.91 20.50 0.11
N ALA A 129 1.29 21.14 -1.00
CA ALA A 129 2.25 20.56 -1.93
C ALA A 129 3.56 20.36 -1.15
N VAL A 130 3.91 19.11 -0.88
CA VAL A 130 5.24 18.76 -0.41
C VAL A 130 6.18 18.93 -1.61
N PRO A 131 7.17 19.84 -1.56
CA PRO A 131 8.10 20.01 -2.67
C PRO A 131 9.02 18.79 -2.70
N VAL A 132 8.95 18.05 -3.80
CA VAL A 132 9.96 17.05 -4.15
C VAL A 132 11.23 17.82 -4.47
N ARG A 133 12.27 17.65 -3.64
CA ARG A 133 13.63 18.09 -3.95
C ARG A 133 14.27 17.15 -4.96
#